data_AF-A0A821Z8Y5-F1
#
_entry.id   AF-A0A821Z8Y5-F1
#
_cell.length_a   1.000
_cell.length_b   1.000
_cell.length_c   1.000
_cell.angle_alpha   90.00
_cell.angle_beta   90.00
_cell.angle_gamma   90.00
#
_symmetry.space_group_name_H-M   'P 1'
#
loop_
_entity.id
_entity.type
_entity.pdbx_description
1 polymer ?
#
loop_
_entity_poly.entity_id
_entity_poly.type
_entity_poly.pdbx_seq_one_letter_code
_entity_poly.pdbx_strand_id
1 'polypeptide(L)'
;MDVFAMQEICPYEVAAFGYSNFCGLFTKQEWINFDYGISRRLYREFFSENPTDRAQGIGYVQELLARLKNEYLFVSHTSVDSTLDNNPTTFPLGQPFYLDMTHDSTISTVLLALGLDYFKGPPTGLPYNIPHAPNPPKHFRVSDIAPFGARLYTEVLTCSTPNPKVNKGHRRAIYSNLNIRNGWTFIRMLLNEKPPPLHTLGCPYRSDGLCSLKDFLATQEESTAKAQYATACFGNYVVNEPITSQAANGNLDDCPKKCHNWRKLMLELLFN
;
A
#
# COMPACT_ATOMS: atom_id res chain seq x y z
N MET A 1 -12.16 -26.18 -4.10
CA MET A 1 -12.72 -24.91 -3.58
C MET A 1 -12.92 -25.03 -2.07
N ASP A 2 -13.47 -26.16 -1.60
CA ASP A 2 -13.85 -26.35 -0.19
C ASP A 2 -12.68 -26.35 0.82
N VAL A 3 -11.56 -27.01 0.51
CA VAL A 3 -10.38 -27.04 1.40
C VAL A 3 -9.83 -25.63 1.63
N PHE A 4 -9.78 -24.82 0.57
CA PHE A 4 -9.32 -23.43 0.66
C PHE A 4 -10.27 -22.58 1.52
N ALA A 5 -11.59 -22.76 1.36
CA ALA A 5 -12.58 -22.09 2.19
C ALA A 5 -12.46 -22.49 3.67
N MET A 6 -12.18 -23.77 3.97
CA MET A 6 -11.90 -24.22 5.34
C MET A 6 -10.64 -23.57 5.93
N GLN A 7 -9.59 -23.37 5.13
CA GLN A 7 -8.41 -22.61 5.56
C GLN A 7 -8.73 -21.13 5.79
N GLU A 8 -9.58 -20.54 4.96
CA GLU A 8 -9.99 -19.14 5.05
C GLU A 8 -10.88 -18.87 6.29
N ILE A 9 -11.69 -19.83 6.74
CA ILE A 9 -12.52 -19.67 7.95
C ILE A 9 -11.66 -19.45 9.21
N CYS A 10 -10.50 -20.11 9.33
CA CYS A 10 -9.62 -19.98 10.50
C CYS A 10 -9.26 -18.51 10.85
N PRO A 11 -8.66 -17.71 9.96
CA PRO A 11 -8.32 -16.32 10.28
C PRO A 11 -9.56 -15.45 10.57
N TYR A 12 -10.70 -15.68 9.93
CA TYR A 12 -11.94 -14.95 10.22
C TYR A 12 -12.51 -15.28 11.60
N GLU A 13 -12.59 -16.56 11.97
CA GLU A 13 -13.03 -16.98 13.29
C GLU A 13 -12.06 -16.54 14.39
N VAL A 14 -10.74 -16.56 14.14
CA VAL A 14 -9.76 -16.02 15.08
C VAL A 14 -9.95 -14.51 15.26
N ALA A 15 -10.23 -13.76 14.19
CA ALA A 15 -10.48 -12.33 14.28
C ALA A 15 -11.77 -12.02 15.06
N ALA A 16 -12.86 -12.75 14.79
CA ALA A 16 -14.17 -12.50 15.40
C ALA A 16 -14.33 -13.09 16.81
N PHE A 17 -13.72 -14.25 17.09
CA PHE A 17 -13.97 -15.04 18.31
C PHE A 17 -12.70 -15.31 19.13
N GLY A 18 -11.52 -14.97 18.61
CA GLY A 18 -10.23 -15.21 19.28
C GLY A 18 -9.69 -16.64 19.15
N TYR A 19 -10.43 -17.57 18.52
CA TYR A 19 -9.99 -18.94 18.25
C TYR A 19 -10.74 -19.55 17.05
N SER A 20 -10.18 -20.62 16.49
CA SER A 20 -10.86 -21.44 15.47
C SER A 20 -10.36 -22.88 15.50
N ASN A 21 -11.30 -23.84 15.46
CA ASN A 21 -10.95 -25.25 15.35
C ASN A 21 -10.42 -25.60 13.95
N PHE A 22 -10.75 -24.80 12.93
CA PHE A 22 -10.23 -24.99 11.57
C PHE A 22 -8.71 -24.77 11.50
N CYS A 23 -8.15 -23.93 12.38
CA CYS A 23 -6.71 -23.65 12.37
C CYS A 23 -5.85 -24.90 12.60
N GLY A 24 -6.34 -25.85 13.43
CA GLY A 24 -5.64 -27.09 13.76
C GLY A 24 -5.80 -28.21 12.73
N LEU A 25 -6.65 -28.04 11.71
CA LEU A 25 -6.88 -29.05 10.66
C LEU A 25 -5.74 -29.09 9.63
N PHE A 26 -4.92 -28.03 9.57
CA PHE A 26 -3.90 -27.85 8.54
C PHE A 26 -2.50 -27.82 9.15
N THR A 27 -1.56 -28.45 8.45
CA THR A 27 -0.14 -28.45 8.77
C THR A 27 0.49 -27.07 8.52
N LYS A 28 1.67 -26.84 9.11
CA LYS A 28 2.46 -25.63 8.86
C LYS A 28 2.73 -25.38 7.38
N GLN A 29 3.00 -26.44 6.60
CA GLN A 29 3.30 -26.30 5.18
C GLN A 29 2.04 -25.90 4.38
N GLU A 30 0.86 -26.38 4.76
CA GLU A 30 -0.41 -25.98 4.15
C GLU A 30 -0.74 -24.51 4.46
N TRP A 31 -0.42 -24.02 5.66
CA TRP A 31 -0.52 -22.59 5.99
C TRP A 31 0.43 -21.71 5.18
N ILE A 32 1.68 -22.13 5.01
CA ILE A 32 2.66 -21.43 4.16
C ILE A 32 2.18 -21.39 2.70
N ASN A 33 1.63 -22.50 2.21
CA ASN A 33 1.06 -22.56 0.86
C ASN A 33 -0.19 -21.68 0.72
N PHE A 34 -1.03 -21.58 1.75
CA PHE A 34 -2.22 -20.72 1.78
C PHE A 34 -1.85 -19.24 1.73
N ASP A 35 -0.92 -18.79 2.59
CA ASP A 35 -0.39 -17.41 2.57
C ASP A 35 0.18 -17.04 1.19
N TYR A 36 0.93 -17.96 0.58
CA TYR A 36 1.44 -17.77 -0.78
C TYR A 36 0.32 -17.71 -1.84
N GLY A 37 -0.71 -18.56 -1.70
CA GLY A 37 -1.88 -18.57 -2.58
C GLY A 37 -2.62 -17.23 -2.57
N ILE A 38 -2.90 -16.68 -1.38
CA ILE A 38 -3.52 -15.36 -1.22
C ILE A 38 -2.59 -14.26 -1.73
N SER A 39 -1.32 -14.28 -1.34
CA SER A 39 -0.32 -13.29 -1.78
C SER A 39 -0.20 -13.25 -3.29
N ARG A 40 -0.20 -14.40 -3.96
CA ARG A 40 -0.18 -14.49 -5.43
C ARG A 40 -1.44 -13.91 -6.06
N ARG A 41 -2.61 -14.18 -5.49
CA ARG A 41 -3.88 -13.61 -5.98
C ARG A 41 -3.83 -12.08 -5.92
N LEU A 42 -3.54 -11.52 -4.75
CA LEU A 42 -3.54 -10.07 -4.54
C LEU A 42 -2.40 -9.37 -5.28
N TYR A 43 -1.23 -10.00 -5.40
CA TYR A 43 -0.15 -9.49 -6.24
C TYR A 43 -0.65 -9.30 -7.68
N ARG A 44 -1.29 -10.32 -8.27
CA ARG A 44 -1.83 -10.24 -9.64
C ARG A 44 -2.95 -9.21 -9.79
N GLU A 45 -3.73 -8.99 -8.73
CA GLU A 45 -4.90 -8.12 -8.79
C GLU A 45 -4.55 -6.63 -8.59
N PHE A 46 -3.53 -6.33 -7.78
CA PHE A 46 -3.27 -4.99 -7.23
C PHE A 46 -1.80 -4.55 -7.15
N PHE A 47 -0.82 -5.38 -7.53
CA PHE A 47 0.61 -5.03 -7.38
C PHE A 47 1.52 -5.48 -8.53
N SER A 48 1.04 -6.26 -9.50
CA SER A 48 1.84 -6.89 -10.55
C SER A 48 2.26 -5.95 -11.68
N GLU A 49 2.06 -4.64 -11.51
CA GLU A 49 2.23 -3.63 -12.55
C GLU A 49 1.37 -3.88 -13.77
N ASN A 50 0.15 -4.40 -13.56
CA ASN A 50 -0.86 -4.21 -14.58
C ASN A 50 -1.01 -2.70 -14.81
N PRO A 51 -1.39 -2.28 -16.04
CA PRO A 51 -1.52 -0.85 -16.36
C PRO A 51 -2.34 -0.06 -15.33
N THR A 52 -3.31 -0.71 -14.67
CA THR A 52 -4.20 -0.10 -13.67
C THR A 52 -3.66 -0.05 -12.25
N ASP A 53 -2.68 -0.87 -11.86
CA ASP A 53 -2.30 -1.02 -10.44
C ASP A 53 -1.70 0.28 -9.87
N ARG A 54 -0.79 0.92 -10.61
CA ARG A 54 -0.24 2.24 -10.24
C ARG A 54 -1.31 3.34 -10.31
N ALA A 55 -2.19 3.26 -11.29
CA ALA A 55 -3.26 4.24 -11.47
C ALA A 55 -4.27 4.22 -10.31
N GLN A 56 -4.56 3.07 -9.71
CA GLN A 56 -5.47 2.98 -8.58
C GLN A 56 -4.95 3.68 -7.32
N GLY A 57 -3.64 3.62 -7.07
CA GLY A 57 -3.01 4.24 -5.90
C GLY A 57 -2.65 5.72 -6.06
N ILE A 58 -2.65 6.26 -7.29
CA ILE A 58 -2.05 7.57 -7.56
C ILE A 58 -2.79 8.74 -6.90
N GLY A 59 -4.12 8.64 -6.75
CA GLY A 59 -4.91 9.71 -6.14
C GLY A 59 -4.48 9.99 -4.70
N TYR A 60 -4.31 8.94 -3.90
CA TYR A 60 -3.80 9.08 -2.52
C TYR A 60 -2.37 9.64 -2.48
N VAL A 61 -1.51 9.25 -3.43
CA VAL A 61 -0.15 9.83 -3.52
C VAL A 61 -0.22 11.33 -3.82
N GLN A 62 -1.13 11.77 -4.69
CA GLN A 62 -1.33 13.20 -4.96
C GLN A 62 -1.84 13.95 -3.72
N GLU A 63 -2.80 13.39 -2.99
CA GLU A 63 -3.28 13.94 -1.72
C GLU A 63 -2.17 14.01 -0.66
N LEU A 64 -1.34 12.97 -0.54
CA LEU A 64 -0.19 12.95 0.35
C LEU A 64 0.80 14.07 0.00
N LEU A 65 1.12 14.24 -1.29
CA LEU A 65 2.00 15.30 -1.76
C LEU A 65 1.41 16.69 -1.50
N ALA A 66 0.10 16.87 -1.68
CA ALA A 66 -0.62 18.09 -1.35
C ALA A 66 -0.47 18.45 0.14
N ARG A 67 -0.64 17.47 1.05
CA ARG A 67 -0.42 17.64 2.50
C ARG A 67 1.04 17.98 2.83
N LEU A 68 2.00 17.31 2.19
CA LEU A 68 3.44 17.55 2.42
C LEU A 68 3.92 18.91 1.91
N LYS A 69 3.36 19.38 0.79
CA LYS A 69 3.68 20.69 0.19
C LYS A 69 2.84 21.83 0.76
N ASN A 70 1.76 21.50 1.47
CA ASN A 70 0.76 22.45 1.96
C ASN A 70 0.11 23.24 0.79
N GLU A 71 -0.34 22.51 -0.23
CA GLU A 71 -0.95 23.04 -1.46
C GLU A 71 -2.25 22.29 -1.79
N TYR A 72 -3.28 22.98 -2.27
CA TYR A 72 -4.57 22.37 -2.67
C TYR A 72 -4.52 21.79 -4.09
N LEU A 73 -5.43 20.84 -4.37
CA LEU A 73 -5.59 20.22 -5.69
C LEU A 73 -6.80 20.83 -6.42
N PHE A 74 -6.54 21.86 -7.24
CA PHE A 74 -7.59 22.61 -7.95
C PHE A 74 -8.22 21.86 -9.13
N VAL A 75 -7.47 20.95 -9.73
CA VAL A 75 -7.90 20.14 -10.88
C VAL A 75 -7.42 18.71 -10.67
N SER A 76 -8.17 17.76 -11.23
CA SER A 76 -7.82 16.34 -11.18
C SER A 76 -8.02 15.69 -12.55
N HIS A 77 -7.08 14.81 -12.88
CA HIS A 77 -7.14 13.92 -14.04
C HIS A 77 -6.98 12.44 -13.61
N THR A 78 -7.21 12.18 -12.32
CA THR A 78 -7.01 10.88 -11.65
C THR A 78 -8.26 10.58 -10.81
N SER A 79 -8.12 9.78 -9.75
CA SER A 79 -9.19 9.47 -8.79
C SER A 79 -9.44 10.56 -7.74
N VAL A 80 -8.66 11.66 -7.75
CA VAL A 80 -8.85 12.79 -6.83
C VAL A 80 -10.14 13.54 -7.18
N ASP A 81 -10.95 13.90 -6.18
CA ASP A 81 -12.06 14.83 -6.33
C ASP A 81 -11.61 16.25 -5.97
N SER A 82 -11.31 17.06 -6.99
CA SER A 82 -10.84 18.43 -6.80
C SER A 82 -11.87 19.36 -6.16
N THR A 83 -13.16 18.98 -6.13
CA THR A 83 -14.18 19.76 -5.39
C THR A 83 -13.97 19.64 -3.88
N LEU A 84 -13.55 18.45 -3.43
CA LEU A 84 -13.27 18.16 -2.03
C LEU A 84 -11.87 18.62 -1.62
N ASP A 85 -10.91 18.51 -2.53
CA ASP A 85 -9.49 18.72 -2.25
C ASP A 85 -8.99 20.14 -2.58
N ASN A 86 -9.89 20.98 -3.07
CA ASN A 86 -9.74 22.44 -3.14
C ASN A 86 -10.61 23.17 -2.10
N ASN A 87 -10.94 22.51 -0.98
CA ASN A 87 -11.77 23.11 0.04
C ASN A 87 -11.18 22.86 1.44
N PRO A 88 -10.83 23.92 2.20
CA PRO A 88 -10.25 23.80 3.54
C PRO A 88 -11.14 23.03 4.53
N THR A 89 -12.45 22.99 4.28
CA THR A 89 -13.41 22.29 5.15
C THR A 89 -13.30 20.77 4.99
N THR A 90 -13.07 20.29 3.77
CA THR A 90 -13.07 18.86 3.44
C THR A 90 -11.68 18.28 3.23
N PHE A 91 -10.67 19.12 2.99
CA PHE A 91 -9.27 18.75 2.85
C PHE A 91 -8.38 19.78 3.55
N PRO A 92 -8.44 19.90 4.89
CA PRO A 92 -7.64 20.88 5.62
C PRO A 92 -6.14 20.56 5.48
N LEU A 93 -5.33 21.55 5.15
CA LEU A 93 -3.87 21.43 5.09
C LEU A 93 -3.23 21.89 6.42
N GLY A 94 -1.97 21.52 6.65
CA GLY A 94 -1.21 21.92 7.85
C GLY A 94 -1.69 21.31 9.16
N GLN A 95 -2.53 20.26 9.13
CA GLN A 95 -2.92 19.53 10.34
C GLN A 95 -1.72 18.77 10.93
N PRO A 96 -1.63 18.66 12.27
CA PRO A 96 -0.59 17.85 12.91
C PRO A 96 -0.80 16.35 12.70
N PHE A 97 -2.00 15.94 12.32
CA PHE A 97 -2.39 14.54 12.17
C PHE A 97 -3.46 14.37 11.10
N TYR A 98 -3.32 13.32 10.30
CA TYR A 98 -4.29 12.87 9.30
C TYR A 98 -4.54 11.37 9.50
N LEU A 99 -5.76 10.93 9.30
CA LEU A 99 -6.15 9.53 9.37
C LEU A 99 -7.10 9.21 8.22
N ASP A 100 -6.65 8.36 7.32
CA ASP A 100 -7.46 7.81 6.24
C ASP A 100 -7.65 6.31 6.47
N MET A 101 -8.86 5.81 6.27
CA MET A 101 -9.18 4.37 6.35
C MET A 101 -9.53 3.86 4.96
N THR A 102 -9.01 2.69 4.60
CA THR A 102 -9.13 2.12 3.26
C THR A 102 -8.96 0.60 3.29
N HIS A 103 -9.00 -0.03 2.12
CA HIS A 103 -8.87 -1.47 1.95
C HIS A 103 -7.42 -1.92 1.69
N ASP A 104 -7.18 -3.20 1.89
CA ASP A 104 -5.92 -3.91 1.60
C ASP A 104 -5.38 -3.66 0.17
N SER A 105 -6.29 -3.67 -0.81
CA SER A 105 -6.04 -3.39 -2.22
C SER A 105 -5.52 -1.96 -2.45
N THR A 106 -6.08 -0.98 -1.74
CA THR A 106 -5.64 0.41 -1.82
C THR A 106 -4.28 0.59 -1.19
N ILE A 107 -4.01 0.00 -0.01
CA ILE A 107 -2.66 0.04 0.58
C ILE A 107 -1.63 -0.55 -0.40
N SER A 108 -1.95 -1.69 -1.02
CA SER A 108 -1.07 -2.34 -2.00
C SER A 108 -0.77 -1.44 -3.21
N THR A 109 -1.81 -0.88 -3.84
CA THR A 109 -1.66 0.00 -5.01
C THR A 109 -0.98 1.33 -4.66
N VAL A 110 -1.18 1.87 -3.46
CA VAL A 110 -0.45 3.06 -2.96
C VAL A 110 1.04 2.78 -2.82
N LEU A 111 1.42 1.64 -2.23
CA LEU A 111 2.83 1.26 -2.13
C LEU A 111 3.48 1.15 -3.52
N LEU A 112 2.75 0.60 -4.50
CA LEU A 112 3.23 0.54 -5.87
C LEU A 112 3.33 1.93 -6.51
N ALA A 113 2.29 2.77 -6.37
CA ALA A 113 2.23 4.12 -6.93
C ALA A 113 3.34 5.03 -6.37
N LEU A 114 3.68 4.89 -5.08
CA LEU A 114 4.83 5.56 -4.47
C LEU A 114 6.16 5.14 -5.09
N GLY A 115 6.24 3.94 -5.67
CA GLY A 115 7.47 3.35 -6.22
C GLY A 115 8.21 2.43 -5.24
N LEU A 116 7.51 1.82 -4.28
CA LEU A 116 8.08 0.82 -3.37
C LEU A 116 8.21 -0.54 -4.05
N ASP A 117 9.12 -0.58 -5.02
CA ASP A 117 9.40 -1.71 -5.88
C ASP A 117 10.03 -2.90 -5.13
N TYR A 118 10.42 -2.72 -3.87
CA TYR A 118 10.96 -3.79 -3.01
C TYR A 118 10.06 -5.04 -2.96
N PHE A 119 8.74 -4.85 -2.98
CA PHE A 119 7.79 -5.96 -2.93
C PHE A 119 7.53 -6.60 -4.30
N LYS A 120 8.07 -6.05 -5.39
CA LYS A 120 7.83 -6.59 -6.74
C LYS A 120 8.37 -8.01 -6.84
N GLY A 121 7.53 -8.86 -7.44
CA GLY A 121 7.91 -10.17 -7.92
C GLY A 121 8.68 -10.09 -9.25
N PRO A 122 9.06 -11.24 -9.82
CA PRO A 122 9.68 -11.27 -11.14
C PRO A 122 8.68 -10.78 -12.23
N PRO A 123 9.17 -10.35 -13.40
CA PRO A 123 8.31 -9.84 -14.49
C PRO A 123 7.24 -10.82 -14.96
N THR A 124 7.48 -12.12 -14.80
CA THR A 124 6.54 -13.21 -15.11
C THR A 124 5.43 -13.39 -14.05
N GLY A 125 5.41 -12.57 -13.01
CA GLY A 125 4.56 -12.73 -11.84
C GLY A 125 5.05 -13.81 -10.88
N LEU A 126 4.39 -13.90 -9.71
CA LEU A 126 4.73 -14.91 -8.71
C LEU A 126 4.48 -16.34 -9.27
N PRO A 127 5.45 -17.26 -9.14
CA PRO A 127 5.36 -18.64 -9.67
C PRO A 127 4.08 -19.37 -9.26
N TYR A 128 3.47 -20.12 -10.18
CA TYR A 128 2.15 -20.73 -9.95
C TYR A 128 2.09 -22.24 -10.13
N ASN A 129 2.95 -22.81 -10.97
CA ASN A 129 3.02 -24.25 -11.19
C ASN A 129 4.17 -24.84 -10.37
N ILE A 130 4.04 -24.73 -9.04
CA ILE A 130 5.04 -25.20 -8.07
C ILE A 130 4.36 -26.02 -6.97
N PRO A 131 5.02 -27.06 -6.43
CA PRO A 131 4.40 -27.95 -5.44
C PRO A 131 4.23 -27.28 -4.06
N HIS A 132 5.10 -26.33 -3.71
CA HIS A 132 5.07 -25.61 -2.44
C HIS A 132 5.49 -24.16 -2.65
N ALA A 133 5.07 -23.27 -1.75
CA ALA A 133 5.51 -21.88 -1.75
C ALA A 133 7.05 -21.77 -1.73
N PRO A 134 7.63 -20.77 -2.41
CA PRO A 134 9.06 -20.53 -2.36
C PRO A 134 9.54 -20.25 -0.92
N ASN A 135 10.68 -20.83 -0.52
CA ASN A 135 11.29 -20.63 0.79
C ASN A 135 12.78 -20.22 0.63
N PRO A 136 13.21 -19.04 1.12
CA PRO A 136 12.39 -17.99 1.73
C PRO A 136 11.48 -17.28 0.71
N PRO A 137 10.35 -16.70 1.13
CA PRO A 137 9.59 -15.80 0.27
C PRO A 137 10.45 -14.58 -0.05
N LYS A 138 10.69 -14.32 -1.33
CA LYS A 138 11.61 -13.24 -1.77
C LYS A 138 10.91 -11.93 -2.14
N HIS A 139 9.57 -11.90 -2.12
CA HIS A 139 8.76 -10.84 -2.73
C HIS A 139 7.46 -10.58 -1.95
N PHE A 140 6.48 -9.92 -2.59
CA PHE A 140 5.14 -9.63 -2.09
C PHE A 140 4.54 -10.76 -1.24
N ARG A 141 4.35 -10.46 0.05
CA ARG A 141 3.59 -11.28 1.00
C ARG A 141 2.52 -10.41 1.62
N VAL A 142 1.25 -10.75 1.38
CA VAL A 142 0.13 -9.91 1.83
C VAL A 142 0.14 -9.75 3.35
N SER A 143 0.53 -10.78 4.11
CA SER A 143 0.56 -10.73 5.56
C SER A 143 1.51 -9.65 6.12
N ASP A 144 2.51 -9.24 5.33
CA ASP A 144 3.46 -8.17 5.69
C ASP A 144 2.98 -6.79 5.24
N ILE A 145 2.07 -6.74 4.28
CA ILE A 145 1.62 -5.53 3.60
C ILE A 145 0.27 -5.08 4.15
N ALA A 146 -0.73 -5.94 4.03
CA ALA A 146 -2.11 -5.64 4.37
C ALA A 146 -2.76 -6.77 5.21
N PRO A 147 -2.25 -7.08 6.42
CA PRO A 147 -3.02 -7.89 7.37
C PRO A 147 -4.29 -7.14 7.83
N PHE A 148 -5.19 -7.81 8.56
CA PHE A 148 -6.27 -7.09 9.24
C PHE A 148 -5.71 -5.99 10.15
N GLY A 149 -6.25 -4.77 10.03
CA GLY A 149 -5.75 -3.60 10.76
C GLY A 149 -4.41 -3.05 10.25
N ALA A 150 -4.06 -3.33 8.99
CA ALA A 150 -2.86 -2.80 8.35
C ALA A 150 -2.77 -1.27 8.47
N ARG A 151 -1.54 -0.79 8.59
CA ARG A 151 -1.26 0.64 8.76
C ARG A 151 0.00 1.07 8.02
N LEU A 152 -0.15 2.13 7.25
CA LEU A 152 0.93 2.83 6.59
C LEU A 152 1.06 4.22 7.21
N TYR A 153 2.06 4.42 8.06
CA TYR A 153 2.34 5.73 8.61
C TYR A 153 3.30 6.49 7.70
N THR A 154 3.03 7.79 7.54
CA THR A 154 3.96 8.73 6.95
C THR A 154 4.21 9.84 7.96
N GLU A 155 5.43 9.89 8.48
CA GLU A 155 5.85 10.81 9.53
C GLU A 155 6.75 11.89 8.93
N VAL A 156 6.49 13.15 9.27
CA VAL A 156 7.39 14.27 8.97
C VAL A 156 8.12 14.66 10.25
N LEU A 157 9.44 14.67 10.20
CA LEU A 157 10.31 14.86 11.36
C LEU A 157 11.29 15.99 11.09
N THR A 158 11.47 16.87 12.07
CA THR A 158 12.54 17.88 12.03
C THR A 158 13.71 17.41 12.87
N CYS A 159 14.90 17.35 12.27
CA CYS A 159 16.15 17.02 12.95
C CYS A 159 17.06 18.24 13.07
N SER A 160 17.87 18.29 14.12
CA SER A 160 18.85 19.36 14.36
C SER A 160 20.17 19.19 13.60
N THR A 161 20.27 18.21 12.69
CA THR A 161 21.47 17.92 11.87
C THR A 161 21.02 17.39 10.50
N PRO A 162 21.75 17.67 9.40
CA PRO A 162 21.41 17.17 8.07
C PRO A 162 21.75 15.69 7.91
N ASN A 163 22.58 15.13 8.79
CA ASN A 163 22.96 13.72 8.80
C ASN A 163 22.68 13.12 10.19
N PRO A 164 21.40 12.94 10.55
CA PRO A 164 21.04 12.30 11.82
C PRO A 164 21.60 10.88 11.85
N LYS A 165 22.25 10.52 12.96
CA LYS A 165 22.78 9.17 13.17
C LYS A 165 21.62 8.19 13.29
N VAL A 166 21.78 7.00 12.72
CA VAL A 166 20.81 5.92 12.87
C VAL A 166 20.66 5.59 14.35
N ASN A 167 19.45 5.74 14.87
CA ASN A 167 19.17 5.34 16.24
C ASN A 167 18.95 3.83 16.27
N LYS A 168 19.95 3.09 16.75
CA LYS A 168 19.90 1.62 16.88
C LYS A 168 19.11 1.15 18.10
N GLY A 169 18.62 2.06 18.94
CA GLY A 169 17.89 1.71 20.15
C GLY A 169 16.41 1.44 19.87
N HIS A 170 15.86 0.35 20.41
CA HIS A 170 14.42 0.06 20.50
C HIS A 170 13.66 1.03 21.44
N ARG A 171 14.21 2.21 21.72
CA ARG A 171 13.53 3.22 22.52
C ARG A 171 12.44 3.82 21.63
N ARG A 172 11.19 3.79 22.10
CA ARG A 172 10.10 4.59 21.49
C ARG A 172 10.67 5.95 21.18
N ALA A 173 10.56 6.40 19.92
CA ALA A 173 10.92 7.77 19.59
C ALA A 173 10.07 8.66 20.49
N ILE A 174 10.70 9.28 21.49
CA ILE A 174 10.05 10.30 22.30
C ILE A 174 10.01 11.52 21.39
N TYR A 175 8.93 11.65 20.63
CA TYR A 175 8.63 12.86 19.89
C TYR A 175 8.40 13.95 20.92
N SER A 176 9.41 14.80 21.09
CA SER A 176 9.26 16.04 21.82
C SER A 176 8.99 17.10 20.78
N ASN A 177 7.94 17.90 20.98
CA ASN A 177 7.65 19.10 20.17
C ASN A 177 8.70 20.17 20.51
N LEU A 178 9.96 19.88 20.21
CA LEU A 178 11.06 20.81 20.35
C LEU A 178 10.92 21.84 19.25
N ASN A 179 10.90 23.12 19.63
CA ASN A 179 10.99 24.23 18.68
C ASN A 179 12.41 24.28 18.09
N ILE A 180 12.70 23.39 17.14
CA ILE A 180 13.97 23.36 16.41
C ILE A 180 13.96 24.51 15.40
N ARG A 181 14.63 25.62 15.72
CA ARG A 181 14.88 26.69 14.76
C ARG A 181 15.95 26.23 13.76
N ASN A 182 15.70 26.40 12.46
CA ASN A 182 16.61 26.01 11.37
C ASN A 182 16.95 24.50 11.33
N GLY A 183 15.95 23.64 11.58
CA GLY A 183 16.11 22.20 11.44
C GLY A 183 16.00 21.72 9.99
N TRP A 184 16.42 20.47 9.76
CA TRP A 184 16.26 19.77 8.49
C TRP A 184 15.03 18.87 8.55
N THR A 185 14.21 18.91 7.50
CA THR A 185 12.97 18.14 7.43
C THR A 185 13.20 16.80 6.74
N PHE A 186 12.74 15.74 7.41
CA PHE A 186 12.80 14.37 6.95
C PHE A 186 11.40 13.78 6.90
N ILE A 187 11.26 12.74 6.09
CA ILE A 187 10.10 11.89 6.02
C ILE A 187 10.50 10.46 6.38
N ARG A 188 9.61 9.75 7.07
CA ARG A 188 9.75 8.31 7.32
C ARG A 188 8.42 7.65 7.05
N MET A 189 8.46 6.50 6.37
CA MET A 189 7.29 5.65 6.22
C MET A 189 7.45 4.38 7.04
N LEU A 190 6.37 3.92 7.65
CA LEU A 190 6.32 2.68 8.42
C LEU A 190 5.11 1.87 7.95
N LEU A 191 5.37 0.69 7.39
CA LEU A 191 4.36 -0.28 7.04
C LEU A 191 4.29 -1.31 8.17
N ASN A 192 3.16 -1.36 8.88
CA ASN A 192 2.96 -2.26 10.01
C ASN A 192 4.08 -2.16 11.06
N GLU A 193 4.41 -0.91 11.47
CA GLU A 193 5.49 -0.55 12.41
C GLU A 193 6.93 -0.77 11.92
N LYS A 194 7.12 -1.21 10.68
CA LYS A 194 8.44 -1.46 10.12
C LYS A 194 8.73 -0.52 8.96
N PRO A 195 9.91 0.11 8.91
CA PRO A 195 10.29 0.86 7.72
C PRO A 195 10.37 -0.07 6.50
N PRO A 196 9.60 0.17 5.42
CA PRO A 196 9.82 -0.52 4.18
C PRO A 196 11.16 -0.04 3.58
N PRO A 197 11.83 -0.84 2.74
CA PRO A 197 13.09 -0.43 2.12
C PRO A 197 12.92 0.75 1.15
N LEU A 198 13.02 1.99 1.64
CA LEU A 198 12.79 3.21 0.86
C LEU A 198 13.88 3.54 -0.18
N HIS A 199 14.89 2.67 -0.34
CA HIS A 199 15.99 2.89 -1.30
C HIS A 199 15.52 3.06 -2.75
N THR A 200 14.34 2.56 -3.11
CA THR A 200 13.73 2.75 -4.43
C THR A 200 13.08 4.13 -4.60
N LEU A 201 12.96 4.90 -3.50
CA LEU A 201 12.40 6.26 -3.46
C LEU A 201 13.49 7.34 -3.37
N GLY A 202 14.67 7.09 -3.94
CA GLY A 202 15.80 8.04 -3.92
C GLY A 202 16.40 8.29 -2.54
N CYS A 203 15.99 7.51 -1.54
CA CYS A 203 16.45 7.63 -0.17
C CYS A 203 17.69 6.75 0.07
N PRO A 204 18.65 7.19 0.90
CA PRO A 204 19.76 6.32 1.30
C PRO A 204 19.22 5.12 2.09
N TYR A 205 19.86 3.96 1.93
CA TYR A 205 19.52 2.80 2.76
C TYR A 205 19.84 3.09 4.23
N ARG A 206 18.81 3.05 5.07
CA ARG A 206 18.93 3.22 6.53
C ARG A 206 17.94 2.32 7.24
N SER A 207 18.39 1.68 8.32
CA SER A 207 17.53 0.77 9.10
C SER A 207 16.42 1.49 9.88
N ASP A 208 16.52 2.81 10.07
CA ASP A 208 15.49 3.64 10.68
C ASP A 208 14.50 4.21 9.66
N GLY A 209 14.71 3.99 8.36
CA GLY A 209 13.82 4.44 7.28
C GLY A 209 13.75 5.94 7.05
N LEU A 210 14.66 6.73 7.63
CA LEU A 210 14.60 8.18 7.52
C LEU A 210 15.10 8.65 6.15
N CYS A 211 14.35 9.53 5.50
CA CYS A 211 14.68 10.11 4.19
C CYS A 211 14.56 11.63 4.23
N SER A 212 15.43 12.36 3.51
CA SER A 212 15.26 13.80 3.33
C SER A 212 13.91 14.05 2.65
N LEU A 213 13.10 14.98 3.19
CA LEU A 213 11.81 15.31 2.56
C LEU A 213 12.01 15.82 1.13
N LYS A 214 13.08 16.58 0.89
CA LYS A 214 13.44 17.09 -0.44
C LYS A 214 13.68 15.95 -1.43
N ASP A 215 14.48 14.95 -1.04
CA ASP A 215 14.86 13.85 -1.93
C ASP A 215 13.66 12.95 -2.21
N PHE A 216 12.84 12.69 -1.19
CA PHE A 216 11.56 11.99 -1.36
C PHE A 216 10.66 12.74 -2.35
N LEU A 217 10.40 14.04 -2.16
CA LEU A 217 9.54 14.83 -3.04
C LEU A 217 10.04 14.83 -4.49
N ALA A 218 11.35 14.92 -4.71
CA ALA A 218 11.96 14.87 -6.04
C ALA A 218 11.64 13.54 -6.76
N THR A 219 11.63 12.40 -6.05
CA THR A 219 11.26 11.12 -6.67
C THR A 219 9.78 11.01 -7.03
N GLN A 220 8.93 11.78 -6.36
CA GLN A 220 7.49 11.75 -6.56
C GLN A 220 7.00 12.69 -7.68
N GLU A 221 7.87 13.55 -8.24
CA GLU A 221 7.51 14.48 -9.33
C GLU A 221 6.93 13.75 -10.54
N GLU A 222 7.45 12.57 -10.87
CA GLU A 222 7.02 11.77 -12.01
C GLU A 222 5.93 10.73 -11.67
N SER A 223 5.53 10.61 -10.40
CA SER A 223 4.60 9.56 -9.95
C SER A 223 3.29 9.58 -10.74
N THR A 224 2.73 10.78 -10.97
CA THR A 224 1.48 10.95 -11.71
C THR A 224 1.62 10.53 -13.18
N ALA A 225 2.73 10.92 -13.82
CA ALA A 225 2.99 10.54 -15.20
C ALA A 225 3.22 9.02 -15.35
N LYS A 226 3.97 8.41 -14.42
CA LYS A 226 4.22 6.96 -14.36
C LYS A 226 2.96 6.13 -14.14
N ALA A 227 1.96 6.69 -13.46
CA ALA A 227 0.68 6.02 -13.26
C ALA A 227 -0.13 5.90 -14.56
N GLN A 228 0.15 6.72 -15.58
CA GLN A 228 -0.52 6.69 -16.89
C GLN A 228 -2.05 6.60 -16.79
N TYR A 229 -2.66 7.30 -15.82
CA TYR A 229 -4.04 7.07 -15.39
C TYR A 229 -5.06 7.02 -16.54
N ALA A 230 -5.01 7.97 -17.47
CA ALA A 230 -5.95 8.01 -18.59
C ALA A 230 -5.85 6.76 -19.49
N THR A 231 -4.63 6.35 -19.84
CA THR A 231 -4.40 5.14 -20.63
C THR A 231 -4.74 3.89 -19.84
N ALA A 232 -4.31 3.82 -18.58
CA ALA A 232 -4.57 2.72 -17.64
C ALA A 232 -6.05 2.42 -17.48
N CYS A 233 -6.86 3.47 -17.30
CA CYS A 233 -8.26 3.36 -16.90
C CYS A 233 -9.24 3.40 -18.08
N PHE A 234 -8.89 4.09 -19.16
CA PHE A 234 -9.78 4.34 -20.31
C PHE A 234 -9.18 3.88 -21.64
N GLY A 235 -8.05 3.19 -21.61
CA GLY A 235 -7.43 2.59 -22.78
C GLY A 235 -8.23 1.40 -23.32
N ASN A 236 -8.06 1.13 -24.61
CA ASN A 236 -8.64 -0.05 -25.24
C ASN A 236 -7.72 -1.26 -25.02
N TYR A 237 -8.17 -2.21 -24.21
CA TYR A 237 -7.43 -3.44 -23.92
C TYR A 237 -8.04 -4.63 -24.65
N VAL A 238 -7.18 -5.44 -25.29
CA VAL A 238 -7.57 -6.73 -25.86
C VAL A 238 -7.20 -7.81 -24.85
N VAL A 239 -8.20 -8.49 -24.30
CA VAL A 239 -8.00 -9.58 -23.33
C VAL A 239 -7.77 -10.89 -24.10
N ASN A 240 -6.52 -11.38 -24.11
CA ASN A 240 -6.10 -12.54 -24.90
C ASN A 240 -6.11 -13.89 -24.14
N GLU A 241 -6.48 -13.91 -22.86
CA GLU A 241 -6.45 -15.11 -22.00
C GLU A 241 -7.88 -15.52 -21.56
N PRO A 242 -8.26 -16.80 -21.64
CA PRO A 242 -9.52 -17.26 -21.10
C PRO A 242 -9.52 -17.12 -19.58
N ILE A 243 -10.48 -16.37 -19.06
CA ILE A 243 -10.65 -16.13 -17.63
C ILE A 243 -11.07 -17.46 -16.98
N THR A 244 -10.11 -18.16 -16.39
CA THR A 244 -10.41 -19.38 -15.62
C THR A 244 -11.21 -19.00 -14.38
N SER A 245 -12.39 -19.61 -14.27
CA SER A 245 -13.53 -19.28 -13.41
C SER A 245 -13.33 -19.46 -11.90
N GLN A 246 -12.12 -19.32 -11.37
CA GLN A 246 -11.90 -19.35 -9.90
C GLN A 246 -12.01 -17.97 -9.24
N ALA A 247 -12.24 -16.91 -10.03
CA ALA A 247 -12.67 -15.59 -9.56
C ALA A 247 -14.20 -15.40 -9.64
N ALA A 248 -14.97 -16.49 -9.66
CA ALA A 248 -16.41 -16.51 -9.92
C ALA A 248 -17.30 -16.03 -8.76
N ASN A 249 -16.95 -14.90 -8.13
CA ASN A 249 -17.88 -14.07 -7.35
C ASN A 249 -17.70 -12.56 -7.64
N GLY A 250 -17.04 -12.20 -8.74
CA GLY A 250 -17.10 -10.86 -9.32
C GLY A 250 -17.50 -10.98 -10.78
N ASN A 251 -18.73 -10.59 -11.12
CA ASN A 251 -19.25 -10.62 -12.48
C ASN A 251 -18.29 -9.90 -13.45
N LEU A 252 -17.93 -10.59 -14.52
CA LEU A 252 -16.89 -10.22 -15.49
C LEU A 252 -17.34 -9.22 -16.57
N ASP A 253 -18.25 -8.31 -16.22
CA ASP A 253 -18.53 -7.09 -16.99
C ASP A 253 -17.61 -5.91 -16.55
N ASP A 254 -16.69 -6.13 -15.60
CA ASP A 254 -15.97 -5.05 -14.90
C ASP A 254 -14.52 -4.78 -15.34
N CYS A 255 -14.00 -5.48 -16.35
CA CYS A 255 -12.59 -5.32 -16.76
C CYS A 255 -12.32 -4.23 -17.83
N PRO A 256 -13.06 -3.11 -17.82
CA PRO A 256 -12.47 -1.78 -18.05
C PRO A 256 -12.76 -0.77 -16.92
N LYS A 257 -13.43 -1.15 -15.81
CA LYS A 257 -13.91 -0.21 -14.78
C LYS A 257 -13.09 -0.18 -13.49
N LYS A 258 -11.83 -0.61 -13.53
CA LYS A 258 -10.97 -0.70 -12.33
C LYS A 258 -10.62 0.65 -11.69
N CYS A 259 -10.86 1.78 -12.35
CA CYS A 259 -10.60 3.09 -11.78
C CYS A 259 -11.90 3.69 -11.25
N HIS A 260 -12.31 3.22 -10.07
CA HIS A 260 -13.40 3.84 -9.34
C HIS A 260 -12.97 5.23 -8.84
N ASN A 261 -13.84 6.22 -9.03
CA ASN A 261 -13.83 7.43 -8.19
C ASN A 261 -14.25 6.98 -6.80
N TRP A 262 -13.29 6.70 -5.93
CA TRP A 262 -13.54 6.43 -4.51
C TRP A 262 -14.00 7.75 -3.87
N ARG A 263 -15.26 8.12 -4.09
CA ARG A 263 -15.92 9.22 -3.38
C ARG A 263 -15.78 8.90 -1.90
N LYS A 264 -15.14 9.80 -1.14
CA LYS A 264 -14.93 9.73 0.31
C LYS A 264 -15.97 8.86 1.01
N LEU A 265 -15.57 7.63 1.30
CA LEU A 265 -16.17 6.79 2.33
C LEU A 265 -15.05 5.93 2.88
N MET A 266 -14.33 6.59 3.78
CA MET A 266 -13.42 6.02 4.74
C MET A 266 -14.22 5.15 5.71
N LEU A 267 -14.05 3.83 5.61
CA LEU A 267 -14.37 2.88 6.65
C LEU A 267 -13.85 1.51 6.25
N GLU A 268 -12.88 1.00 7.00
CA GLU A 268 -12.91 -0.42 7.34
C GLU A 268 -12.73 -0.52 8.86
N LEU A 269 -13.87 -0.42 9.55
CA LEU A 269 -14.00 -0.97 10.89
C LEU A 269 -14.13 -2.47 10.71
N LEU A 270 -13.08 -3.22 11.01
CA LEU A 270 -13.26 -4.49 11.69
C LEU A 270 -12.78 -4.28 13.14
N PHE A 271 -13.54 -3.46 13.86
CA PHE A 271 -13.60 -3.58 15.31
C PHE A 271 -14.82 -4.41 15.67
N ASN A 272 -14.53 -5.46 16.44
CA ASN A 272 -15.36 -6.52 17.00
C ASN A 272 -15.63 -7.71 16.05
#